data_AF-A0A1Y4HE19-F1
#
_entry.id   AF-A0A1Y4HE19-F1
#
_cell.length_a   1.000
_cell.length_b   1.000
_cell.length_c   1.000
_cell.angle_alpha   90.00
_cell.angle_beta   90.00
_cell.angle_gamma   90.00
#
_symmetry.space_group_name_H-M   'P 1'
#
loop_
_entity.id
_entity.type
_entity.pdbx_description
1 polymer ?
#
loop_
_entity_poly.entity_id
_entity_poly.type
_entity_poly.pdbx_seq_one_letter_code
_entity_poly.pdbx_strand_id
1 'polypeptide(L)'
;MFTPLPTLRRLCAAYDRMGKDSLIVDFRRMERWYEAAERAVEGSFATARNNGMVRTALCRCLTCYFYLSHAERDDEWYAYLTQTADEWVDSLTPDGLWQGITIPEALERIEVMNRISYMLLDHSRDADIRRAYACYAKRIHNLSKHSVPVLERWYTLCTEGNAIPFKPEEAQKTADRLCRMGQKKYSNAEREMKRWNLPE
;
A
#
# COMPACT_ATOMS: atom_id res chain seq x y z
N MET A 1 -5.47 22.26 7.34
CA MET A 1 -6.45 21.19 7.64
C MET A 1 -5.76 19.85 7.40
N PHE A 2 -5.65 19.00 8.42
CA PHE A 2 -5.06 17.67 8.29
C PHE A 2 -5.98 16.79 7.44
N THR A 3 -5.43 16.17 6.39
CA THR A 3 -6.16 15.17 5.59
C THR A 3 -5.47 13.82 5.80
N PRO A 4 -6.12 12.85 6.48
CA PRO A 4 -5.46 11.61 6.90
C PRO A 4 -4.86 10.83 5.73
N LEU A 5 -5.66 10.52 4.71
CA LEU A 5 -5.25 9.63 3.62
C LEU A 5 -4.07 10.18 2.79
N PRO A 6 -4.07 11.43 2.29
CA PRO A 6 -2.92 11.98 1.58
C PRO A 6 -1.67 12.08 2.45
N THR A 7 -1.82 12.40 3.74
CA THR A 7 -0.68 12.52 4.67
C THR A 7 -0.01 11.17 4.90
N LEU A 8 -0.78 10.14 5.27
CA LEU A 8 -0.27 8.78 5.49
C LEU A 8 0.43 8.22 4.24
N ARG A 9 -0.15 8.43 3.05
CA ARG A 9 0.46 7.99 1.79
C ARG A 9 1.79 8.68 1.50
N ARG A 10 1.90 9.98 1.76
CA ARG A 10 3.15 10.72 1.58
C ARG A 10 4.23 10.24 2.54
N LEU A 11 3.87 9.94 3.79
CA LEU A 11 4.81 9.41 4.78
C LEU A 11 5.33 8.03 4.38
N CYS A 12 4.46 7.13 3.90
CA CYS A 12 4.87 5.83 3.37
C CYS A 12 5.80 5.99 2.15
N ALA A 13 5.48 6.90 1.22
CA ALA A 13 6.32 7.16 0.06
C ALA A 13 7.68 7.76 0.43
N ALA A 14 7.71 8.63 1.47
CA ALA A 14 8.96 9.16 2.00
C ALA A 14 9.82 8.05 2.63
N TYR A 15 9.20 7.14 3.37
CA TYR A 15 9.84 5.96 3.94
C TYR A 15 10.45 5.06 2.86
N ASP A 16 9.67 4.69 1.84
CA ASP A 16 10.12 3.83 0.74
C ASP A 16 11.33 4.43 -0.01
N ARG A 17 11.44 5.77 -0.07
CA ARG A 17 12.61 6.46 -0.64
C ARG A 17 13.81 6.45 0.30
N MET A 18 13.61 6.65 1.60
CA MET A 18 14.70 6.60 2.58
C MET A 18 15.42 5.25 2.56
N GLY A 19 14.70 4.14 2.36
CA GLY A 19 15.29 2.80 2.26
C GLY A 19 16.01 2.51 0.94
N LYS A 20 15.76 3.28 -0.13
CA LYS A 20 16.35 3.06 -1.48
C LYS A 20 17.53 3.98 -1.79
N ASP A 21 17.54 5.18 -1.21
CA ASP A 21 18.42 6.27 -1.68
C ASP A 21 19.69 6.46 -0.84
N SER A 22 19.93 5.65 0.21
CA SER A 22 21.10 5.87 1.08
C SER A 22 21.74 4.58 1.58
N LEU A 23 23.03 4.43 1.29
CA LEU A 23 23.92 3.42 1.91
C LEU A 23 24.22 3.77 3.39
N ILE A 24 23.98 5.01 3.80
CA ILE A 24 24.22 5.52 5.16
C ILE A 24 22.90 6.00 5.74
N VAL A 25 22.53 5.51 6.92
CA VAL A 25 21.32 5.94 7.61
C VAL A 25 21.48 7.38 8.09
N ASP A 26 20.69 8.30 7.55
CA ASP A 26 20.55 9.67 8.08
C ASP A 26 19.58 9.63 9.28
N PHE A 27 20.14 9.51 10.48
CA PHE A 27 19.38 9.43 11.72
C PHE A 27 18.49 10.66 11.96
N ARG A 28 18.91 11.87 11.57
CA ARG A 28 18.09 13.08 11.74
C ARG A 28 16.90 13.11 10.79
N ARG A 29 17.06 12.56 9.60
CA ARG A 29 15.95 12.40 8.65
C ARG A 29 14.99 11.32 9.14
N MET A 30 15.51 10.24 9.72
CA MET A 30 14.71 9.17 10.30
C MET A 30 13.90 9.64 11.52
N GLU A 31 14.51 10.36 12.46
CA GLU A 31 13.84 10.93 13.63
C GLU A 31 12.70 11.87 13.23
N ARG A 32 12.94 12.79 12.29
CA ARG A 32 11.89 13.67 11.76
C ARG A 32 10.76 12.91 11.06
N TRP A 33 11.06 11.78 10.44
CA TRP A 33 10.04 10.93 9.86
C TRP A 33 9.21 10.24 10.93
N TYR A 34 9.83 9.73 12.00
CA TYR A 34 9.13 9.13 13.14
C TYR A 34 8.17 10.12 13.80
N GLU A 35 8.64 11.31 14.17
CA GLU A 35 7.79 12.37 14.75
C GLU A 35 6.60 12.75 13.83
N ALA A 36 6.81 12.72 12.51
CA ALA A 36 5.75 13.00 11.55
C ALA A 36 4.78 11.83 11.40
N ALA A 37 5.27 10.59 11.47
CA ALA A 37 4.48 9.37 11.46
C ALA A 37 3.59 9.27 12.69
N GLU A 38 4.14 9.49 13.89
CA GLU A 38 3.41 9.46 15.16
C GLU A 38 2.22 10.43 15.14
N ARG A 39 2.48 11.71 14.82
CA ARG A 39 1.43 12.73 14.70
C ARG A 39 0.35 12.38 13.67
N ALA A 40 0.76 11.79 12.54
CA ALA A 40 -0.18 11.40 11.51
C ALA A 40 -1.01 10.17 11.90
N VAL A 41 -0.41 9.21 12.60
CA VAL A 41 -1.06 8.00 13.12
C VAL A 41 -2.12 8.41 14.14
N GLU A 42 -1.74 9.18 15.16
CA GLU A 42 -2.64 9.69 16.19
C GLU A 42 -3.83 10.46 15.59
N GLY A 43 -3.54 11.38 14.66
CA GLY A 43 -4.57 12.18 13.97
C GLY A 43 -5.50 11.37 13.05
N SER A 44 -5.17 10.11 12.73
CA SER A 44 -5.91 9.31 11.74
C SER A 44 -6.89 8.32 12.35
N PHE A 45 -6.72 7.89 13.61
CA PHE A 45 -7.54 6.83 14.21
C PHE A 45 -9.05 7.09 14.13
N ALA A 46 -9.49 8.31 14.46
CA ALA A 46 -10.91 8.65 14.42
C ALA A 46 -11.51 8.50 13.00
N THR A 47 -10.75 8.86 11.96
CA THR A 47 -11.20 8.74 10.58
C THR A 47 -11.11 7.28 10.09
N ALA A 48 -10.08 6.55 10.50
CA ALA A 48 -9.88 5.15 10.13
C ALA A 48 -11.03 4.24 10.59
N ARG A 49 -11.71 4.56 11.70
CA ARG A 49 -12.90 3.82 12.17
C ARG A 49 -14.02 3.75 11.14
N ASN A 50 -14.18 4.81 10.33
CA ASN A 50 -15.30 4.94 9.39
C ASN A 50 -14.85 4.94 7.91
N ASN A 51 -13.55 4.80 7.64
CA ASN A 51 -13.01 4.88 6.29
C ASN A 51 -11.94 3.80 6.06
N GLY A 52 -12.31 2.77 5.30
CA GLY A 52 -11.44 1.62 5.03
C GLY A 52 -10.13 1.98 4.33
N MET A 53 -10.12 2.96 3.43
CA MET A 53 -8.89 3.44 2.77
C MET A 53 -7.96 4.20 3.73
N VAL A 54 -8.51 4.96 4.67
CA VAL A 54 -7.69 5.60 5.73
C VAL A 54 -7.15 4.52 6.66
N ARG A 55 -7.97 3.53 7.02
CA ARG A 55 -7.54 2.39 7.85
C ARG A 55 -6.40 1.59 7.21
N THR A 56 -6.48 1.31 5.91
CA THR A 56 -5.39 0.62 5.20
C THR A 56 -4.13 1.46 5.12
N ALA A 57 -4.25 2.76 4.81
CA ALA A 57 -3.11 3.68 4.79
C ALA A 57 -2.46 3.85 6.17
N LEU A 58 -3.26 3.83 7.24
CA LEU A 58 -2.80 3.87 8.62
C LEU A 58 -1.99 2.63 8.94
N CYS A 59 -2.53 1.44 8.66
CA CYS A 59 -1.83 0.18 8.88
C CYS A 59 -0.54 0.09 8.06
N ARG A 60 -0.54 0.55 6.80
CA ARG A 60 0.69 0.63 5.99
C ARG A 60 1.73 1.54 6.66
N CYS A 61 1.33 2.71 7.15
CA CYS A 61 2.24 3.61 7.86
C CYS A 61 2.83 2.94 9.11
N LEU A 62 2.01 2.19 9.87
CA LEU A 62 2.47 1.40 11.01
C LEU A 62 3.45 0.30 10.60
N THR A 63 3.23 -0.41 9.49
CA THR A 63 4.22 -1.38 8.99
C THR A 63 5.54 -0.72 8.60
N CYS A 64 5.54 0.50 8.06
CA CYS A 64 6.78 1.26 7.82
C CYS A 64 7.46 1.66 9.14
N TYR A 65 6.67 2.04 10.14
CA TYR A 65 7.15 2.47 11.45
C TYR A 65 7.88 1.30 12.15
N PHE A 66 7.19 0.17 12.31
CA PHE A 66 7.71 -1.03 12.97
C PHE A 66 8.78 -1.80 12.18
N TYR A 67 9.00 -1.47 10.91
CA TYR A 67 10.09 -2.11 10.17
C TYR A 67 11.47 -1.68 10.69
N LEU A 68 11.58 -0.46 11.23
CA LEU A 68 12.82 0.08 11.77
C LEU A 68 12.79 0.29 13.28
N SER A 69 11.61 0.30 13.90
CA SER A 69 11.43 0.35 15.35
C SER A 69 11.05 -1.03 15.89
N HIS A 70 11.56 -1.39 17.07
CA HIS A 70 11.08 -2.61 17.74
C HIS A 70 9.75 -2.28 18.41
N ALA A 71 8.70 -3.06 18.12
CA ALA A 71 7.46 -2.97 18.84
C ALA A 71 7.65 -3.47 20.28
N GLU A 72 7.19 -2.71 21.26
CA GLU A 72 7.10 -3.18 22.64
C GLU A 72 5.91 -4.14 22.77
N ARG A 73 5.97 -5.08 23.75
CA ARG A 73 4.91 -6.10 23.91
C ARG A 73 3.52 -5.53 24.16
N ASP A 74 3.44 -4.34 24.74
CA ASP A 74 2.19 -3.67 25.11
C ASP A 74 1.89 -2.46 24.20
N ASP A 75 2.53 -2.40 23.02
CA ASP A 75 2.32 -1.32 22.06
C ASP A 75 0.90 -1.37 21.46
N GLU A 76 0.11 -0.33 21.72
CA GLU A 76 -1.27 -0.23 21.25
C GLU A 76 -1.39 -0.18 19.72
N TRP A 77 -0.39 0.38 19.03
CA TRP A 77 -0.39 0.45 17.56
C TRP A 77 -0.05 -0.90 16.95
N TYR A 78 0.82 -1.67 17.61
CA TYR A 78 1.08 -3.06 17.24
C TYR A 78 -0.19 -3.91 17.40
N ALA A 79 -0.86 -3.81 18.55
CA ALA A 79 -2.12 -4.51 18.80
C ALA A 79 -3.21 -4.11 17.78
N TYR A 80 -3.31 -2.82 17.46
CA TYR A 80 -4.23 -2.32 16.44
C TYR A 80 -3.93 -2.93 15.06
N LEU A 81 -2.65 -3.05 14.70
CA LEU A 81 -2.22 -3.60 13.42
C LEU A 81 -2.57 -5.08 13.30
N THR A 82 -2.28 -5.89 14.33
CA THR A 82 -2.60 -7.32 14.34
C THR A 82 -4.11 -7.57 14.36
N GLN A 83 -4.84 -6.86 15.23
CA GLN A 83 -6.30 -6.96 15.30
C GLN A 83 -6.95 -6.57 13.97
N THR A 84 -6.44 -5.53 13.29
CA THR A 84 -6.96 -5.13 11.98
C THR A 84 -6.73 -6.21 10.92
N ALA A 85 -5.58 -6.89 10.94
CA ALA A 85 -5.32 -8.00 10.03
C ALA A 85 -6.27 -9.18 10.31
N ASP A 86 -6.53 -9.51 11.58
CA ASP A 86 -7.49 -10.55 11.97
C ASP A 86 -8.91 -10.22 11.51
N GLU A 87 -9.39 -8.99 11.77
CA GLU A 87 -10.70 -8.54 11.30
C GLU A 87 -10.85 -8.60 9.77
N TRP A 88 -9.77 -8.33 9.03
CA TRP A 88 -9.79 -8.49 7.58
C TRP A 88 -9.86 -9.96 7.17
N VAL A 89 -9.14 -10.86 7.83
CA VAL A 89 -9.26 -12.30 7.56
C VAL A 89 -10.67 -12.81 7.88
N ASP A 90 -11.20 -12.47 9.06
CA ASP A 90 -12.53 -12.89 9.52
C ASP A 90 -13.67 -12.37 8.65
N SER A 91 -13.49 -11.22 8.00
CA SER A 91 -14.47 -10.63 7.09
C SER A 91 -14.36 -11.10 5.64
N LEU A 92 -13.46 -12.04 5.33
CA LEU A 92 -13.42 -12.68 4.02
C LEU A 92 -14.64 -13.60 3.84
N THR A 93 -15.32 -13.47 2.72
CA THR A 93 -16.32 -14.45 2.30
C THR A 93 -15.66 -15.80 2.01
N PRO A 94 -16.43 -16.91 1.96
CA PRO A 94 -15.91 -18.21 1.53
C PRO A 94 -15.18 -18.17 0.17
N ASP A 95 -15.61 -17.26 -0.72
CA ASP A 95 -15.00 -17.02 -2.02
C ASP A 95 -13.71 -16.17 -1.97
N GLY A 96 -13.22 -15.79 -0.79
CA GLY A 96 -12.00 -15.00 -0.62
C GLY A 96 -12.14 -13.54 -1.03
N LEU A 97 -13.31 -12.93 -0.79
CA LEU A 97 -13.59 -11.53 -1.14
C LEU A 97 -14.07 -10.76 0.08
N TRP A 98 -13.83 -9.46 0.08
CA TRP A 98 -14.48 -8.55 1.03
C TRP A 98 -15.72 -7.93 0.40
N GLN A 99 -16.83 -7.92 1.14
CA GLN A 99 -18.06 -7.26 0.71
C GLN A 99 -17.96 -5.74 0.91
N GLY A 100 -18.57 -4.98 0.00
CA GLY A 100 -18.70 -3.53 0.13
C GLY A 100 -17.43 -2.70 -0.07
N ILE A 101 -16.32 -3.30 -0.50
CA ILE A 101 -15.06 -2.56 -0.73
C ILE A 101 -14.64 -2.55 -2.21
N THR A 102 -13.83 -1.55 -2.55
CA THR A 102 -13.30 -1.39 -3.90
C THR A 102 -12.09 -2.30 -4.15
N ILE A 103 -11.76 -2.58 -5.43
CA ILE A 103 -10.54 -3.33 -5.79
C ILE A 103 -9.27 -2.64 -5.25
N PRO A 104 -9.07 -1.31 -5.41
CA PRO A 104 -7.93 -0.63 -4.79
C PRO A 104 -7.81 -0.90 -3.29
N GLU A 105 -8.91 -0.78 -2.55
CA GLU A 105 -8.90 -1.00 -1.10
C GLU A 105 -8.52 -2.44 -0.75
N ALA A 106 -9.09 -3.41 -1.45
CA ALA A 106 -8.76 -4.82 -1.24
C ALA A 106 -7.27 -5.10 -1.47
N LEU A 107 -6.68 -4.52 -2.50
CA LEU A 107 -5.26 -4.70 -2.77
C LEU A 107 -4.36 -4.03 -1.73
N GLU A 108 -4.78 -2.89 -1.17
CA GLU A 108 -4.09 -2.28 -0.02
C GLU A 108 -4.16 -3.19 1.22
N ARG A 109 -5.32 -3.79 1.53
CA ARG A 109 -5.46 -4.76 2.64
C ARG A 109 -4.53 -5.95 2.46
N ILE A 110 -4.54 -6.55 1.25
CA ILE A 110 -3.70 -7.70 0.92
C ILE A 110 -2.22 -7.35 1.10
N GLU A 111 -1.79 -6.18 0.62
CA GLU A 111 -0.39 -5.77 0.74
C GLU A 111 0.03 -5.51 2.18
N VAL A 112 -0.81 -4.84 2.97
CA VAL A 112 -0.55 -4.65 4.40
C VAL A 112 -0.41 -6.00 5.11
N MET A 113 -1.33 -6.94 4.90
CA MET A 113 -1.23 -8.27 5.51
C MET A 113 0.00 -9.05 5.02
N ASN A 114 0.37 -8.92 3.75
CA ASN A 114 1.57 -9.54 3.19
C ASN A 114 2.85 -8.98 3.82
N ARG A 115 2.90 -7.66 4.11
CA ARG A 115 4.00 -7.05 4.86
C ARG A 115 4.04 -7.50 6.31
N ILE A 116 2.89 -7.58 6.98
CA ILE A 116 2.78 -8.04 8.37
C ILE A 116 3.34 -9.47 8.50
N SER A 117 2.97 -10.38 7.59
CA SER A 117 3.47 -11.77 7.59
C SER A 117 4.99 -11.84 7.61
N TYR A 118 5.66 -11.04 6.79
CA TYR A 118 7.12 -10.98 6.74
C TYR A 118 7.74 -10.24 7.93
N MET A 119 7.23 -9.04 8.22
CA MET A 119 7.78 -8.17 9.26
C MET A 119 7.69 -8.82 10.65
N LEU A 120 6.60 -9.53 10.93
CA LEU A 120 6.35 -10.18 12.21
C LEU A 120 6.73 -11.65 12.23
N LEU A 121 7.12 -12.22 11.08
CA LEU A 121 7.34 -13.66 10.89
C LEU A 121 6.14 -14.52 11.33
N ASP A 122 4.92 -13.97 11.18
CA ASP A 122 3.67 -14.61 11.54
C ASP A 122 2.93 -15.06 10.27
N HIS A 123 3.04 -16.36 9.98
CA HIS A 123 2.46 -16.97 8.79
C HIS A 123 1.04 -17.52 9.02
N SER A 124 0.41 -17.26 10.17
CA SER A 124 -0.93 -17.78 10.48
C SER A 124 -2.00 -17.36 9.46
N ARG A 125 -1.82 -16.19 8.82
CA ARG A 125 -2.78 -15.58 7.88
C ARG A 125 -2.44 -15.84 6.41
N ASP A 126 -1.31 -16.50 6.14
CA ASP A 126 -0.77 -16.65 4.78
C ASP A 126 -1.71 -17.34 3.80
N ALA A 127 -2.45 -18.35 4.27
CA ALA A 127 -3.42 -19.06 3.44
C ALA A 127 -4.55 -18.12 2.99
N ASP A 128 -5.05 -17.28 3.90
CA ASP A 128 -6.10 -16.31 3.62
C ASP A 128 -5.62 -15.18 2.72
N ILE A 129 -4.41 -14.69 2.93
CA ILE A 129 -3.75 -13.70 2.06
C ILE A 129 -3.67 -14.25 0.63
N ARG A 130 -3.17 -15.48 0.45
CA ARG A 130 -3.07 -16.13 -0.86
C ARG A 130 -4.43 -16.36 -1.51
N ARG A 131 -5.44 -16.74 -0.72
CA ARG A 131 -6.82 -16.93 -1.18
C ARG A 131 -7.41 -15.61 -1.70
N ALA A 132 -7.34 -14.54 -0.91
CA ALA A 132 -7.79 -13.22 -1.32
C ALA A 132 -7.04 -12.73 -2.56
N TYR A 133 -5.72 -12.82 -2.56
CA TYR A 133 -4.88 -12.46 -3.70
C TYR A 133 -5.31 -13.18 -4.98
N ALA A 134 -5.51 -14.51 -4.94
CA ALA A 134 -5.91 -15.29 -6.11
C ALA A 134 -7.27 -14.83 -6.69
N CYS A 135 -8.21 -14.46 -5.83
CA CYS A 135 -9.52 -13.99 -6.25
C CYS A 135 -9.46 -12.58 -6.86
N TYR A 136 -8.73 -11.66 -6.25
CA TYR A 136 -8.55 -10.32 -6.82
C TYR A 136 -7.65 -10.31 -8.07
N ALA A 137 -6.69 -11.23 -8.18
CA ALA A 137 -5.91 -11.45 -9.40
C ALA A 137 -6.82 -11.72 -10.61
N LYS A 138 -7.72 -12.69 -10.47
CA LYS A 138 -8.72 -13.04 -11.49
C LYS A 138 -9.57 -11.82 -11.88
N ARG A 139 -10.04 -11.06 -10.89
CA ARG A 139 -10.83 -9.84 -11.13
C ARG A 139 -10.05 -8.80 -11.91
N ILE A 140 -8.80 -8.53 -11.53
CA ILE A 140 -7.92 -7.57 -12.20
C ILE A 140 -7.65 -7.99 -13.64
N HIS A 141 -7.35 -9.27 -13.88
CA HIS A 141 -7.12 -9.78 -15.24
C HIS A 141 -8.35 -9.64 -16.14
N ASN A 142 -9.55 -9.68 -15.57
CA ASN A 142 -10.81 -9.51 -16.29
C ASN A 142 -11.26 -8.03 -16.44
N LEU A 143 -10.53 -7.07 -15.89
CA LEU A 143 -10.87 -5.65 -16.08
C LEU A 143 -10.52 -5.19 -17.50
N SER A 144 -11.47 -4.52 -18.15
CA SER A 144 -11.25 -3.88 -19.46
C SER A 144 -10.34 -2.66 -19.39
N LYS A 145 -10.27 -1.99 -18.23
CA LYS A 145 -9.40 -0.85 -17.96
C LYS A 145 -8.90 -0.90 -16.53
N HIS A 146 -7.61 -0.61 -16.35
CA HIS A 146 -6.98 -0.49 -15.04
C HIS A 146 -6.72 0.97 -14.70
N SER A 147 -6.97 1.34 -13.45
CA SER A 147 -6.53 2.63 -12.93
C SER A 147 -5.06 2.55 -12.49
N VAL A 148 -4.37 3.70 -12.45
CA VAL A 148 -2.98 3.78 -11.98
C VAL A 148 -2.82 3.20 -10.58
N PRO A 149 -3.66 3.53 -9.57
CA PRO A 149 -3.54 2.96 -8.23
C PRO A 149 -3.65 1.43 -8.19
N VAL A 150 -4.51 0.84 -9.05
CA VAL A 150 -4.62 -0.63 -9.14
C VAL A 150 -3.32 -1.23 -9.68
N LEU A 151 -2.76 -0.66 -10.74
CA LEU A 151 -1.52 -1.16 -11.34
C LEU A 151 -0.31 -0.96 -10.42
N GLU A 152 -0.19 0.20 -9.76
CA GLU A 152 0.89 0.46 -8.79
C GLU A 152 0.86 -0.57 -7.67
N ARG A 153 -0.31 -0.80 -7.08
CA ARG A 153 -0.45 -1.77 -6.00
C ARG A 153 -0.25 -3.21 -6.47
N TRP A 154 -0.75 -3.55 -7.66
CA TRP A 154 -0.56 -4.86 -8.27
C TRP A 154 0.93 -5.15 -8.54
N TYR A 155 1.67 -4.14 -9.01
CA TYR A 155 3.12 -4.23 -9.17
C TYR A 155 3.80 -4.55 -7.84
N THR A 156 3.52 -3.80 -6.78
CA THR A 156 4.10 -4.05 -5.43
C THR A 156 3.85 -5.49 -4.97
N LEU A 157 2.60 -5.98 -5.08
CA LEU A 157 2.25 -7.35 -4.69
C LEU A 157 3.00 -8.42 -5.50
N CYS A 158 3.34 -8.14 -6.76
CA CYS A 158 4.10 -9.05 -7.59
C CYS A 158 5.62 -9.00 -7.32
N THR A 159 6.12 -7.94 -6.66
CA THR A 159 7.56 -7.73 -6.45
C THR A 159 8.06 -8.03 -5.04
N GLU A 160 7.24 -7.87 -4.00
CA GLU A 160 7.75 -7.97 -2.62
C GLU A 160 8.13 -9.40 -2.24
N GLY A 161 7.31 -10.39 -2.60
CA GLY A 161 7.56 -11.82 -2.31
C GLY A 161 7.51 -12.13 -0.81
N ASN A 162 6.40 -12.67 -0.29
CA ASN A 162 6.23 -13.13 1.10
C ASN A 162 5.18 -14.25 1.14
N ALA A 163 4.02 -14.02 1.79
CA ALA A 163 2.86 -14.89 1.68
C ALA A 163 2.42 -15.07 0.22
N ILE A 164 2.55 -14.00 -0.58
CA ILE A 164 2.38 -14.00 -2.04
C ILE A 164 3.75 -14.23 -2.70
N PRO A 165 3.92 -15.26 -3.53
CA PRO A 165 5.18 -15.51 -4.22
C PRO A 165 5.58 -14.36 -5.14
N PHE A 166 6.89 -14.13 -5.29
CA PHE A 166 7.44 -13.21 -6.29
C PHE A 166 7.02 -13.62 -7.71
N LYS A 167 6.53 -12.66 -8.51
CA LYS A 167 6.03 -12.88 -9.87
C LYS A 167 6.67 -11.90 -10.86
N PRO A 168 7.91 -12.16 -11.31
CA PRO A 168 8.69 -11.23 -12.12
C PRO A 168 8.01 -10.88 -13.45
N GLU A 169 7.42 -11.88 -14.13
CA GLU A 169 6.75 -11.64 -15.41
C GLU A 169 5.52 -10.74 -15.28
N GLU A 170 4.73 -10.93 -14.21
CA GLU A 170 3.53 -10.14 -13.97
C GLU A 170 3.90 -8.72 -13.51
N ALA A 171 4.94 -8.59 -12.69
CA ALA A 171 5.51 -7.30 -12.33
C ALA A 171 5.97 -6.53 -13.57
N GLN A 172 6.72 -7.18 -14.48
CA GLN A 172 7.19 -6.55 -15.71
C GLN A 172 6.03 -6.10 -16.61
N LYS A 173 5.04 -6.98 -16.86
CA LYS A 173 3.83 -6.63 -17.63
C LYS A 173 3.09 -5.42 -17.04
N THR A 174 3.06 -5.32 -15.71
CA THR A 174 2.41 -4.23 -14.99
C THR A 174 3.20 -2.92 -15.12
N ALA A 175 4.53 -2.98 -14.99
CA ALA A 175 5.41 -1.85 -15.23
C ALA A 175 5.28 -1.30 -16.65
N ASP A 176 5.29 -2.18 -17.67
CA ASP A 176 5.13 -1.77 -19.08
C ASP A 176 3.78 -1.08 -19.34
N ARG A 177 2.72 -1.49 -18.63
CA ARG A 177 1.41 -0.83 -18.70
C ARG A 177 1.45 0.55 -18.06
N LEU A 178 2.05 0.68 -16.88
CA LEU A 178 2.24 1.96 -16.20
C LEU A 178 3.05 2.94 -17.05
N CYS A 179 4.16 2.50 -17.64
CA CYS A 179 4.99 3.31 -18.55
C CYS A 179 4.19 3.82 -19.76
N ARG A 180 3.43 2.94 -20.42
CA ARG A 180 2.57 3.32 -21.55
C ARG A 180 1.49 4.34 -21.16
N MET A 181 0.90 4.21 -19.97
CA MET A 181 -0.07 5.18 -19.45
C MET A 181 0.59 6.54 -19.18
N GLY A 182 1.80 6.55 -18.64
CA GLY A 182 2.60 7.76 -18.40
C GLY A 182 2.95 8.49 -19.71
N GLN A 183 3.48 7.76 -20.70
CA GLN A 183 3.80 8.31 -22.02
C GLN A 183 2.58 8.91 -22.71
N LYS A 184 1.42 8.23 -22.64
CA LYS A 184 0.18 8.74 -23.22
C LYS A 184 -0.27 10.04 -22.56
N LYS A 185 -0.20 10.14 -21.22
CA LYS A 185 -0.52 11.38 -20.49
C LYS A 185 0.42 12.52 -20.89
N TYR A 186 1.72 12.24 -20.96
CA TYR A 186 2.73 13.23 -21.36
C TYR A 186 2.48 13.73 -22.80
N SER A 187 2.29 12.81 -23.76
CA SER A 187 1.99 13.18 -25.14
C SER A 187 0.69 13.97 -25.32
N ASN A 188 -0.31 13.72 -24.47
CA ASN A 188 -1.55 14.50 -24.46
C ASN A 188 -1.34 15.90 -23.89
N ALA A 189 -0.56 16.03 -22.81
CA ALA A 189 -0.22 17.32 -22.22
C ALA A 189 0.59 18.17 -23.21
N GLU A 190 1.57 17.60 -23.91
CA GLU A 190 2.31 18.30 -24.97
C GLU A 190 1.40 18.78 -26.10
N ARG A 191 0.43 17.95 -26.54
CA ARG A 191 -0.56 18.35 -27.54
C ARG A 191 -1.46 19.49 -27.06
N GLU A 192 -1.85 19.48 -25.79
CA GLU A 192 -2.61 20.58 -25.19
C GLU A 192 -1.75 21.85 -25.09
N MET A 193 -0.52 21.77 -24.59
CA MET A 193 0.40 22.93 -24.53
C MET A 193 0.61 23.57 -25.91
N LYS A 194 0.80 22.75 -26.96
CA LYS A 194 0.86 23.22 -28.36
C LYS A 194 -0.44 23.85 -28.85
N ARG A 195 -1.61 23.34 -28.42
CA ARG A 195 -2.92 23.91 -28.77
C ARG A 195 -3.15 25.28 -28.12
N TRP A 196 -2.55 25.53 -26.95
CA TRP A 196 -2.71 26.77 -26.19
C TRP A 196 -1.56 27.78 -26.40
N ASN A 197 -0.62 27.54 -27.32
CA ASN A 197 0.58 28.37 -27.53
C ASN A 197 1.35 28.68 -26.24
N LEU A 198 1.35 27.74 -25.29
CA LEU A 198 2.17 27.87 -24.08
C LEU A 198 3.61 27.45 -24.43
N PRO A 199 4.64 28.24 -24.07
CA PRO A 199 6.03 27.86 -24.34
C PRO A 199 6.40 26.57 -23.59
N GLU A 200 7.31 25.80 -24.20
CA GLU A 200 7.86 24.53 -23.66
C GLU A 200 8.53 24.70 -22.30
#